data_AF-A0A2I4F103-F1
#
_entry.id   AF-A0A2I4F103-F1
#
_cell.length_a   1.000
_cell.length_b   1.000
_cell.length_c   1.000
_cell.angle_alpha   90.00
_cell.angle_beta   90.00
_cell.angle_gamma   90.00
#
_symmetry.space_group_name_H-M   'P 1'
#
loop_
_entity.id
_entity.type
_entity.pdbx_description
1 polymer ?
#
loop_
_entity_poly.entity_id
_entity_poly.type
_entity_poly.pdbx_seq_one_letter_code
_entity_poly.pdbx_strand_id
1 'polypeptide(L)'
;MHTRRGQEDDALRRLDMAYEDELSYTWCSSKEVKDKSLNRMADVLFTERIKIRFSEWCDGLLRDRSGGFPLQWTSDNAKQQFKTIFFKMRPALNLTGFTSHQLRLIKLVINKHFKDLTYIRVNSENNCSQVLVVYTETKDDRDFIMKEVKDEHLRGEENKIKAAIGFRHVIDLLSSEKKLIVGHNCFLDIAHVYSKFLGPLPLTTEEFVSSVNKYFPHIIDTKILLNTNFLLQQRMRKPRTSLSAAFASLCPQIALSSKSTGLALQQCVQVEVQVDDLRSSNWNSGAKHEAGYDAFMTGCIFAQACSHLGIDFKLHLPSENLAHNEKLHKYINRLYLSWTNGDIIDFSTGNKITEPLGTMNFKKLYPKIMFENIILIWGFPSKLKAREIRECISKVFGPTSVTSVYHLDETAVFVQFSKAGFVSDFLVLKETLETSDSLIFVLHPLAKLLEGGNTCAATYEIYKEICSSPISKVLFADQAEAVGIKSKTEVVETKVAVQSQEQGNFSKENEVNNVPKSAEKSKQGTVHNVKEVILSGHYKITDSLYTAEGNQI
;
A
#
# COMPACT_ATOMS: atom_id res chain seq x y z
N MET A 1 -6.84 -12.81 1.48
CA MET A 1 -6.66 -11.81 2.55
C MET A 1 -5.33 -12.09 3.21
N HIS A 2 -4.48 -11.09 3.40
CA HIS A 2 -3.23 -11.23 4.15
C HIS A 2 -3.29 -10.22 5.29
N THR A 3 -3.05 -10.68 6.51
CA THR A 3 -3.06 -9.83 7.71
C THR A 3 -1.68 -9.25 7.96
N ARG A 4 -1.62 -7.95 8.24
CA ARG A 4 -0.38 -7.27 8.70
C ARG A 4 -0.06 -7.67 10.13
N ARG A 5 1.19 -7.52 10.57
CA ARG A 5 1.61 -7.74 11.97
C ARG A 5 0.70 -7.04 12.98
N GLY A 6 0.50 -5.73 12.81
CA GLY A 6 -0.38 -4.97 13.70
C GLY A 6 -1.84 -5.44 13.72
N GLN A 7 -2.36 -5.96 12.61
CA GLN A 7 -3.73 -6.48 12.55
C GLN A 7 -3.86 -7.85 13.23
N GLU A 8 -2.83 -8.69 13.15
CA GLU A 8 -2.76 -9.94 13.91
C GLU A 8 -2.66 -9.64 15.41
N ASP A 9 -1.73 -8.75 15.81
CA ASP A 9 -1.54 -8.37 17.21
C ASP A 9 -2.82 -7.76 17.81
N ASP A 10 -3.52 -6.91 17.05
CA ASP A 10 -4.82 -6.37 17.47
C ASP A 10 -5.90 -7.45 17.59
N ALA A 11 -5.91 -8.44 16.70
CA ALA A 11 -6.86 -9.54 16.74
C ALA A 11 -6.61 -10.45 17.96
N LEU A 12 -5.34 -10.78 18.24
CA LEU A 12 -4.93 -11.54 19.42
C LEU A 12 -5.23 -10.78 20.71
N ARG A 13 -4.87 -9.49 20.79
CA ARG A 13 -5.22 -8.66 21.96
C ARG A 13 -6.71 -8.60 22.23
N ARG A 14 -7.54 -8.47 21.18
CA ARG A 14 -9.00 -8.48 21.33
C ARG A 14 -9.53 -9.83 21.79
N LEU A 15 -8.89 -10.92 21.36
CA LEU A 15 -9.23 -12.27 21.81
C LEU A 15 -8.88 -12.45 23.30
N ASP A 16 -7.69 -12.03 23.72
CA ASP A 16 -7.23 -12.09 25.11
C ASP A 16 -8.11 -11.23 26.03
N MET A 17 -8.45 -10.01 25.60
CA MET A 17 -9.36 -9.13 26.35
C MET A 17 -10.75 -9.73 26.49
N ALA A 18 -11.30 -10.33 25.43
CA ALA A 18 -12.60 -11.00 25.49
C ALA A 18 -12.58 -12.21 26.45
N TYR A 19 -11.44 -12.91 26.55
CA TYR A 19 -11.24 -14.00 27.49
C TYR A 19 -11.25 -13.52 28.94
N GLU A 20 -10.48 -12.48 29.26
CA GLU A 20 -10.38 -11.91 30.60
C GLU A 20 -11.69 -11.24 31.06
N ASP A 21 -12.36 -10.50 30.16
CA ASP A 21 -13.66 -9.90 30.46
C ASP A 21 -14.70 -10.99 30.79
N GLU A 22 -14.78 -12.09 30.03
CA GLU A 22 -15.71 -13.18 30.35
C GLU A 22 -15.34 -13.95 31.62
N LEU A 23 -14.05 -14.08 31.97
CA LEU A 23 -13.61 -14.63 33.26
C LEU A 23 -14.09 -13.75 34.42
N SER A 24 -13.98 -12.43 34.27
CA SER A 24 -14.45 -11.47 35.27
C SER A 24 -15.98 -11.50 35.44
N TYR A 25 -16.76 -11.68 34.37
CA TYR A 25 -18.22 -11.91 34.47
C TYR A 25 -18.57 -13.25 35.11
N THR A 26 -17.73 -14.28 34.96
CA THR A 26 -17.94 -15.58 35.60
C THR A 26 -17.79 -15.46 37.12
N TRP A 27 -16.79 -14.69 37.58
CA TRP A 27 -16.59 -14.38 39.01
C TRP A 27 -17.60 -13.37 39.56
N CYS A 28 -18.07 -12.42 38.73
CA CYS A 28 -18.98 -11.35 39.15
C CYS A 28 -20.48 -11.69 38.99
N SER A 29 -20.82 -12.85 38.44
CA SER A 29 -22.22 -13.32 38.33
C SER A 29 -22.91 -13.61 39.67
N SER A 30 -22.19 -13.51 40.80
CA SER A 30 -22.79 -13.51 42.14
C SER A 30 -23.53 -12.20 42.49
N LYS A 31 -23.43 -11.13 41.69
CA LYS A 31 -24.17 -9.89 41.93
C LYS A 31 -25.19 -9.63 40.82
N GLU A 32 -26.43 -10.01 41.14
CA GLU A 32 -27.69 -9.48 40.64
C GLU A 32 -27.84 -9.29 39.12
N VAL A 33 -28.25 -10.36 38.44
CA VAL A 33 -29.07 -10.21 37.23
C VAL A 33 -30.37 -9.51 37.67
N LYS A 34 -30.43 -8.18 37.53
CA LYS A 34 -31.67 -7.41 37.72
C LYS A 34 -32.80 -8.08 36.96
N ASP A 35 -33.84 -8.48 37.70
CA ASP A 35 -35.05 -9.13 37.21
C ASP A 35 -35.70 -8.19 36.17
N LYS A 36 -35.38 -8.39 34.89
CA LYS A 36 -36.10 -7.72 33.80
C LYS A 36 -37.51 -8.27 33.83
N SER A 37 -38.47 -7.46 34.25
CA SER A 37 -39.87 -7.86 34.30
C SER A 37 -40.28 -8.39 32.92
N LEU A 38 -40.73 -9.64 32.89
CA LEU A 38 -41.27 -10.26 31.68
C LEU A 38 -42.61 -9.60 31.37
N ASN A 39 -42.58 -8.47 30.68
CA ASN A 39 -43.76 -7.63 30.45
C ASN A 39 -44.76 -8.25 29.45
N ARG A 40 -44.36 -9.30 28.71
CA ARG A 40 -45.18 -9.93 27.68
C ARG A 40 -45.68 -11.29 28.15
N MET A 41 -46.99 -11.48 28.16
CA MET A 41 -47.64 -12.76 28.56
C MET A 41 -47.10 -13.96 27.79
N ALA A 42 -46.75 -13.78 26.50
CA ALA A 42 -46.15 -14.82 25.68
C ALA A 42 -44.78 -15.29 26.21
N ASP A 43 -43.97 -14.39 26.76
CA ASP A 43 -42.65 -14.71 27.30
C ASP A 43 -42.78 -15.43 28.65
N VAL A 44 -43.77 -15.06 29.47
CA VAL A 44 -44.12 -15.76 30.72
C VAL A 44 -44.57 -17.19 30.43
N LEU A 45 -45.52 -17.38 29.51
CA LEU A 45 -45.99 -18.70 29.11
C LEU A 45 -44.90 -19.54 28.43
N PHE A 46 -43.97 -18.90 27.72
CA PHE A 46 -42.82 -19.59 27.12
C PHE A 46 -41.83 -20.05 28.20
N THR A 47 -41.44 -19.16 29.12
CA THR A 47 -40.49 -19.47 30.19
C THR A 47 -41.01 -20.55 31.15
N GLU A 48 -42.29 -20.50 31.54
CA GLU A 48 -42.89 -21.58 32.35
C GLU A 48 -42.93 -22.92 31.60
N ARG A 49 -43.26 -22.92 30.30
CA ARG A 49 -43.20 -24.16 29.49
C ARG A 49 -41.78 -24.74 29.39
N ILE A 50 -40.78 -23.89 29.20
CA ILE A 50 -39.37 -24.33 29.17
C ILE A 50 -38.93 -24.88 30.53
N LYS A 51 -39.34 -24.23 31.63
CA LYS A 51 -39.05 -24.67 32.99
C LYS A 51 -39.64 -26.05 33.28
N ILE A 52 -40.91 -26.27 32.95
CA ILE A 52 -41.55 -27.59 33.10
C ILE A 52 -40.78 -28.64 32.30
N ARG A 53 -40.49 -28.37 31.02
CA ARG A 53 -39.78 -29.31 30.13
C ARG A 53 -38.38 -29.67 30.62
N PHE A 54 -37.60 -28.72 31.12
CA PHE A 54 -36.28 -29.03 31.69
C PHE A 54 -36.39 -29.79 33.01
N SER A 55 -37.42 -29.53 33.82
CA SER A 55 -37.67 -30.29 35.05
C SER A 55 -38.01 -31.75 34.72
N GLU A 56 -38.92 -31.98 33.77
CA GLU A 56 -39.26 -33.32 33.26
C GLU A 56 -38.04 -34.07 32.72
N TRP A 57 -37.17 -33.39 31.98
CA TRP A 57 -35.93 -33.99 31.47
C TRP A 57 -34.95 -34.35 32.59
N CYS A 58 -34.73 -33.46 33.56
CA CYS A 58 -33.88 -33.75 34.72
C CYS A 58 -34.43 -34.92 35.55
N ASP A 59 -35.74 -34.94 35.82
CA ASP A 59 -36.40 -36.02 36.55
C ASP A 59 -36.29 -37.35 35.80
N GLY A 60 -36.38 -37.32 34.46
CA GLY A 60 -36.15 -38.48 33.60
C GLY A 60 -34.74 -39.03 33.74
N LEU A 61 -33.71 -38.18 33.71
CA LEU A 61 -32.31 -38.59 33.89
C LEU A 61 -32.04 -39.23 35.27
N LEU A 62 -32.71 -38.73 36.32
CA LEU A 62 -32.57 -39.25 37.68
C LEU A 62 -33.27 -40.61 37.86
N ARG A 63 -34.39 -40.86 37.16
CA ARG A 63 -35.13 -42.13 37.19
C ARG A 63 -34.42 -43.25 36.42
N ASP A 64 -33.74 -42.91 35.33
CA ASP A 64 -33.06 -43.89 34.45
C ASP A 64 -31.81 -44.52 35.10
N ARG A 65 -31.27 -43.92 36.18
CA ARG A 65 -30.21 -44.53 37.01
C ARG A 65 -30.62 -45.83 37.69
N SER A 66 -31.93 -46.11 37.79
CA SER A 66 -32.49 -47.34 38.39
C SER A 66 -32.80 -48.45 37.37
N GLY A 67 -32.46 -48.27 36.09
CA GLY A 67 -32.48 -49.32 35.07
C GLY A 67 -33.59 -49.15 34.02
N GLY A 68 -33.19 -48.75 32.81
CA GLY A 68 -33.88 -49.13 31.57
C GLY A 68 -33.99 -48.05 30.48
N PHE A 69 -32.99 -48.01 29.58
CA PHE A 69 -32.94 -47.38 28.24
C PHE A 69 -33.25 -45.87 28.11
N PRO A 70 -32.40 -45.10 27.39
CA PRO A 70 -32.52 -43.65 27.31
C PRO A 70 -33.85 -43.26 26.64
N LEU A 71 -34.64 -42.45 27.34
CA LEU A 71 -35.90 -41.89 26.87
C LEU A 71 -35.70 -41.19 25.51
N GLN A 72 -35.96 -41.90 24.42
CA GLN A 72 -36.05 -41.31 23.10
C GLN A 72 -37.37 -40.56 23.03
N TRP A 73 -37.32 -39.23 23.10
CA TRP A 73 -38.48 -38.35 22.99
C TRP A 73 -39.01 -38.38 21.54
N THR A 74 -39.67 -39.48 21.16
CA THR A 74 -40.51 -39.53 19.97
C THR A 74 -41.96 -39.35 20.41
N SER A 75 -42.44 -38.12 20.30
CA SER A 75 -43.86 -37.82 20.23
C SER A 75 -44.07 -36.83 19.09
N ASP A 76 -45.06 -37.13 18.26
CA ASP A 76 -45.26 -36.71 16.88
C ASP A 76 -45.41 -35.21 16.62
N ASN A 77 -44.96 -34.84 15.42
CA ASN A 77 -45.37 -33.69 14.60
C ASN A 77 -45.24 -32.28 15.19
N ALA A 78 -44.00 -31.76 15.21
CA ALA A 78 -43.61 -30.47 14.60
C ALA A 78 -42.20 -30.07 15.09
N LYS A 79 -41.17 -30.28 14.26
CA LYS A 79 -39.78 -29.83 14.46
C LYS A 79 -39.16 -30.31 15.79
N GLN A 80 -38.25 -31.29 15.76
CA GLN A 80 -37.49 -31.76 16.95
C GLN A 80 -36.64 -30.63 17.57
N GLN A 81 -37.26 -29.75 18.35
CA GLN A 81 -36.61 -28.59 18.97
C GLN A 81 -35.66 -28.99 20.10
N PHE A 82 -35.85 -30.17 20.68
CA PHE A 82 -35.01 -30.73 21.74
C PHE A 82 -34.54 -32.11 21.32
N LYS A 83 -33.23 -32.35 21.35
CA LYS A 83 -32.65 -33.67 21.10
C LYS A 83 -31.64 -34.00 22.18
N THR A 84 -31.89 -35.07 22.95
CA THR A 84 -30.93 -35.57 23.94
C THR A 84 -29.71 -36.16 23.21
N ILE A 85 -28.53 -35.71 23.59
CA ILE A 85 -27.22 -36.15 23.11
C ILE A 85 -26.28 -36.31 24.30
N PHE A 86 -25.11 -36.92 24.09
CA PHE A 86 -24.02 -36.85 25.04
C PHE A 86 -22.99 -35.82 24.57
N PHE A 87 -22.64 -34.87 25.42
CA PHE A 87 -21.56 -33.92 25.20
C PHE A 87 -20.48 -34.16 26.24
N LYS A 88 -19.29 -34.56 25.79
CA LYS A 88 -18.14 -34.86 26.67
C LYS A 88 -18.51 -35.79 27.83
N MET A 89 -19.14 -36.91 27.49
CA MET A 89 -19.63 -37.95 28.43
C MET A 89 -20.76 -37.50 29.39
N ARG A 90 -21.37 -36.34 29.17
CA ARG A 90 -22.47 -35.82 30.00
C ARG A 90 -23.79 -35.76 29.21
N PRO A 91 -24.93 -36.05 29.84
CA PRO A 91 -26.23 -35.84 29.21
C PRO A 91 -26.42 -34.37 28.84
N ALA A 92 -26.79 -34.11 27.59
CA ALA A 92 -27.00 -32.77 27.08
C ALA A 92 -28.23 -32.70 26.16
N LEU A 93 -28.90 -31.56 26.18
CA LEU A 93 -30.00 -31.23 25.27
C LEU A 93 -29.51 -30.31 24.17
N ASN A 94 -29.60 -30.76 22.93
CA ASN A 94 -29.43 -29.92 21.76
C ASN A 94 -30.71 -29.15 21.45
N LEU A 95 -30.61 -27.82 21.42
CA LEU A 95 -31.71 -26.91 21.15
C LEU A 95 -31.70 -26.48 19.68
N THR A 96 -32.76 -26.79 18.93
CA THR A 96 -32.91 -26.38 17.52
C THR A 96 -34.22 -25.64 17.28
N GLY A 97 -34.26 -24.73 16.29
CA GLY A 97 -35.50 -24.05 15.89
C GLY A 97 -36.00 -22.97 16.85
N PHE A 98 -35.14 -22.41 17.71
CA PHE A 98 -35.44 -21.27 18.58
C PHE A 98 -34.89 -19.95 18.02
N THR A 99 -35.62 -18.86 18.24
CA THR A 99 -35.15 -17.50 17.91
C THR A 99 -34.14 -17.00 18.94
N SER A 100 -33.34 -15.97 18.58
CA SER A 100 -32.39 -15.33 19.49
C SER A 100 -33.03 -14.80 20.77
N HIS A 101 -34.29 -14.32 20.71
CA HIS A 101 -35.04 -13.89 21.90
C HIS A 101 -35.38 -15.08 22.80
N GLN A 102 -35.92 -16.15 22.23
CA GLN A 102 -36.25 -17.38 22.96
C GLN A 102 -35.02 -18.02 23.62
N LEU A 103 -33.87 -18.04 22.94
CA LEU A 103 -32.61 -18.54 23.51
C LEU A 103 -32.14 -17.71 24.72
N ARG A 104 -32.34 -16.38 24.70
CA ARG A 104 -32.05 -15.53 25.88
C ARG A 104 -33.00 -15.85 27.04
N LEU A 105 -34.28 -16.06 26.77
CA LEU A 105 -35.26 -16.48 27.79
C LEU A 105 -34.90 -17.85 28.38
N ILE A 106 -34.49 -18.81 27.55
CA ILE A 106 -34.02 -20.13 27.98
C ILE A 106 -32.81 -19.99 28.92
N LYS A 107 -31.81 -19.18 28.54
CA LYS A 107 -30.63 -18.90 29.38
C LYS A 107 -31.03 -18.30 30.74
N LEU A 108 -32.00 -17.39 30.76
CA LEU A 108 -32.52 -16.81 32.01
C LEU A 108 -33.21 -17.85 32.89
N VAL A 109 -34.03 -18.73 32.32
CA VAL A 109 -34.71 -19.80 33.06
C VAL A 109 -33.71 -20.76 33.68
N ILE A 110 -32.70 -21.19 32.92
CA ILE A 110 -31.62 -22.06 33.41
C ILE A 110 -30.92 -21.40 34.60
N ASN A 111 -30.44 -20.17 34.42
CA ASN A 111 -29.69 -19.46 35.46
C ASN A 111 -30.51 -19.18 36.74
N LYS A 112 -31.84 -19.00 36.63
CA LYS A 112 -32.72 -18.67 37.77
C LYS A 112 -33.22 -19.91 38.52
N HIS A 113 -33.49 -21.00 37.81
CA HIS A 113 -34.21 -22.14 38.36
C HIS A 113 -33.40 -23.43 38.48
N PHE A 114 -32.27 -23.56 37.77
CA PHE A 114 -31.50 -24.80 37.72
C PHE A 114 -30.03 -24.55 38.09
N LYS A 115 -29.54 -25.25 39.12
CA LYS A 115 -28.12 -25.22 39.52
C LYS A 115 -27.29 -26.26 38.77
N ASP A 116 -27.95 -27.33 38.33
CA ASP A 116 -27.32 -28.53 37.76
C ASP A 116 -27.34 -28.49 36.22
N LEU A 117 -27.80 -27.39 35.62
CA LEU A 117 -27.86 -27.21 34.18
C LEU A 117 -26.98 -26.04 33.74
N THR A 118 -26.21 -26.27 32.69
CA THR A 118 -25.29 -25.29 32.11
C THR A 118 -25.65 -25.00 30.67
N TYR A 119 -25.88 -23.73 30.36
CA TYR A 119 -26.14 -23.26 29.00
C TYR A 119 -24.81 -23.05 28.26
N ILE A 120 -24.60 -23.77 27.16
CA ILE A 120 -23.36 -23.77 26.39
C ILE A 120 -23.66 -23.48 24.91
N ARG A 121 -22.82 -22.66 24.28
CA ARG A 121 -22.87 -22.43 22.84
C ARG A 121 -21.61 -23.02 22.21
N VAL A 122 -21.78 -23.94 21.27
CA VAL A 122 -20.69 -24.61 20.56
C VAL A 122 -20.76 -24.22 19.08
N ASN A 123 -19.65 -23.83 18.49
CA ASN A 123 -19.58 -23.60 17.05
C ASN A 123 -19.37 -24.94 16.34
N SER A 124 -20.31 -25.33 15.48
CA SER A 124 -20.14 -26.50 14.61
C SER A 124 -19.26 -26.15 13.40
N GLU A 125 -18.64 -27.16 12.80
CA GLU A 125 -17.77 -27.08 11.62
C GLU A 125 -18.37 -26.26 10.45
N ASN A 126 -19.71 -26.20 10.36
CA ASN A 126 -20.43 -25.48 9.31
C ASN A 126 -20.77 -24.00 9.65
N ASN A 127 -20.05 -23.36 10.58
CA ASN A 127 -20.35 -22.00 11.08
C ASN A 127 -21.76 -21.82 11.68
N CYS A 128 -22.45 -22.92 11.99
CA CYS A 128 -23.75 -22.88 12.68
C CYS A 128 -23.50 -23.03 14.19
N SER A 129 -23.78 -21.98 14.97
CA SER A 129 -23.69 -22.08 16.43
C SER A 129 -24.80 -22.97 16.95
N GLN A 130 -24.43 -24.12 17.49
CA GLN A 130 -25.32 -25.04 18.17
C GLN A 130 -25.43 -24.64 19.64
N VAL A 131 -26.63 -24.73 20.20
CA VAL A 131 -26.88 -24.42 21.62
C VAL A 131 -27.17 -25.72 22.36
N LEU A 132 -26.41 -25.95 23.42
CA LEU A 132 -26.50 -27.14 24.27
C LEU A 132 -26.88 -26.73 25.69
N VAL A 133 -27.69 -27.55 26.35
CA VAL A 133 -27.93 -27.48 27.80
C VAL A 133 -27.37 -28.76 28.40
N VAL A 134 -26.30 -28.65 29.18
CA VAL A 134 -25.55 -29.79 29.72
C VAL A 134 -25.89 -29.99 31.19
N TYR A 135 -26.16 -31.22 31.58
CA TYR A 135 -26.34 -31.60 32.98
C TYR A 135 -24.98 -31.73 33.67
N THR A 136 -24.84 -31.13 34.84
CA THR A 136 -23.60 -31.06 35.62
C THR A 136 -23.87 -31.45 37.07
N GLU A 137 -23.10 -32.40 37.61
CA GLU A 137 -23.36 -32.99 38.93
C GLU A 137 -22.83 -32.12 40.08
N THR A 138 -21.77 -31.36 39.85
CA THR A 138 -21.10 -30.54 40.85
C THR A 138 -20.76 -29.16 40.30
N LYS A 139 -20.50 -28.20 41.20
CA LYS A 139 -20.00 -26.87 40.80
C LYS A 139 -18.65 -26.96 40.10
N ASP A 140 -17.76 -27.84 40.58
CA ASP A 140 -16.44 -28.04 39.99
C ASP A 140 -16.56 -28.64 38.58
N ASP A 141 -17.49 -29.58 38.36
CA ASP A 141 -17.80 -30.15 37.05
C ASP A 141 -18.33 -29.08 36.07
N ARG A 142 -19.22 -28.21 36.54
CA ARG A 142 -19.71 -27.07 35.76
C ARG A 142 -18.58 -26.13 35.36
N ASP A 143 -17.75 -25.74 36.32
CA ASP A 143 -16.66 -24.79 36.08
C ASP A 143 -15.59 -25.41 35.15
N PHE A 144 -15.35 -26.73 35.27
CA PHE A 144 -14.49 -27.49 34.36
C PHE A 144 -15.01 -27.48 32.91
N ILE A 145 -16.27 -27.83 32.67
CA ILE A 145 -16.84 -27.83 31.30
C ILE A 145 -16.84 -26.43 30.72
N MET A 146 -17.19 -25.42 31.53
CA MET A 146 -17.21 -24.04 31.08
C MET A 146 -15.82 -23.58 30.65
N LYS A 147 -14.79 -23.94 31.42
CA LYS A 147 -13.39 -23.69 31.05
C LYS A 147 -13.01 -24.44 29.78
N GLU A 148 -13.36 -25.73 29.68
CA GLU A 148 -13.00 -26.57 28.53
C GLU A 148 -13.61 -26.06 27.21
N VAL A 149 -14.89 -25.66 27.22
CA VAL A 149 -15.55 -25.10 26.03
C VAL A 149 -14.98 -23.73 25.66
N LYS A 150 -14.61 -22.91 26.66
CA LYS A 150 -13.93 -21.63 26.42
C LYS A 150 -12.57 -21.84 25.77
N ASP A 151 -11.76 -22.75 26.30
CA ASP A 151 -10.43 -23.07 25.76
C ASP A 151 -10.54 -23.65 24.33
N GLU A 152 -11.59 -24.42 24.03
CA GLU A 152 -11.91 -24.83 22.65
C GLU A 152 -12.30 -23.68 21.74
N HIS A 153 -13.11 -22.75 22.23
CA HIS A 153 -13.51 -21.58 21.46
C HIS A 153 -12.31 -20.69 21.15
N LEU A 154 -11.48 -20.39 22.16
CA LEU A 154 -10.23 -19.65 22.00
C LEU A 154 -9.32 -20.30 20.97
N ARG A 155 -9.06 -21.61 21.12
CA ARG A 155 -8.22 -22.35 20.17
C ARG A 155 -8.79 -22.29 18.75
N GLY A 156 -10.12 -22.34 18.62
CA GLY A 156 -10.81 -22.17 17.34
C GLY A 156 -10.59 -20.79 16.72
N GLU A 157 -10.74 -19.72 17.50
CA GLU A 157 -10.52 -18.34 17.03
C GLU A 157 -9.04 -18.06 16.75
N GLU A 158 -8.11 -18.52 17.59
CA GLU A 158 -6.67 -18.46 17.33
C GLU A 158 -6.31 -19.18 16.02
N ASN A 159 -6.88 -20.36 15.77
CA ASN A 159 -6.63 -21.10 14.54
C ASN A 159 -7.17 -20.34 13.32
N LYS A 160 -8.30 -19.63 13.44
CA LYS A 160 -8.79 -18.75 12.37
C LYS A 160 -7.86 -17.57 12.13
N ILE A 161 -7.34 -16.95 13.20
CA ILE A 161 -6.35 -15.87 13.11
C ILE A 161 -5.09 -16.39 12.39
N LYS A 162 -4.55 -17.54 12.82
CA LYS A 162 -3.38 -18.19 12.21
C LYS A 162 -3.62 -18.52 10.74
N ALA A 163 -4.79 -19.05 10.38
CA ALA A 163 -5.14 -19.34 9.00
C ALA A 163 -5.23 -18.06 8.13
N ALA A 164 -5.60 -16.92 8.73
CA ALA A 164 -5.70 -15.64 8.04
C ALA A 164 -4.35 -14.94 7.76
N ILE A 165 -3.25 -15.37 8.41
CA ILE A 165 -1.90 -14.84 8.19
C ILE A 165 -1.47 -15.06 6.73
N GLY A 166 -1.65 -16.30 6.23
CA GLY A 166 -1.40 -16.67 4.84
C GLY A 166 0.06 -16.43 4.41
N PHE A 167 0.25 -15.70 3.31
CA PHE A 167 1.58 -15.50 2.70
C PHE A 167 2.59 -14.77 3.61
N ARG A 168 2.12 -14.06 4.64
CA ARG A 168 3.03 -13.37 5.56
C ARG A 168 3.98 -14.34 6.28
N HIS A 169 3.63 -15.62 6.45
CA HIS A 169 4.57 -16.62 6.96
C HIS A 169 5.89 -16.67 6.17
N VAL A 170 5.84 -16.48 4.84
CA VAL A 170 7.04 -16.41 4.00
C VAL A 170 7.85 -15.14 4.30
N ILE A 171 7.19 -14.01 4.48
CA ILE A 171 7.82 -12.72 4.81
C ILE A 171 8.48 -12.77 6.19
N ASP A 172 7.80 -13.36 7.18
CA ASP A 172 8.31 -13.52 8.54
C ASP A 172 9.52 -14.47 8.56
N LEU A 173 9.51 -15.54 7.75
CA LEU A 173 10.66 -16.43 7.55
C LEU A 173 11.84 -15.71 6.88
N LEU A 174 11.60 -14.95 5.81
CA LEU A 174 12.65 -14.15 5.17
C LEU A 174 13.28 -13.16 6.16
N SER A 175 12.46 -12.55 7.01
CA SER A 175 12.91 -11.62 8.05
C SER A 175 13.71 -12.32 9.16
N SER A 176 13.34 -13.53 9.58
CA SER A 176 14.07 -14.26 10.63
C SER A 176 15.45 -14.73 10.16
N GLU A 177 15.57 -15.11 8.89
CA GLU A 177 16.84 -15.61 8.32
C GLU A 177 17.88 -14.50 8.12
N LYS A 178 17.46 -13.24 7.97
CA LYS A 178 18.34 -12.06 7.77
C LYS A 178 19.39 -12.23 6.66
N LYS A 179 19.08 -13.08 5.67
CA LYS A 179 19.91 -13.33 4.49
C LYS A 179 19.89 -12.12 3.56
N LEU A 180 20.92 -12.04 2.71
CA LEU A 180 20.99 -11.03 1.67
C LEU A 180 19.80 -11.15 0.70
N ILE A 181 19.05 -10.06 0.56
CA ILE A 181 17.98 -9.92 -0.43
C ILE A 181 18.53 -9.20 -1.64
N VAL A 182 18.28 -9.75 -2.82
CA VAL A 182 18.74 -9.19 -4.08
C VAL A 182 17.52 -8.75 -4.90
N GLY A 183 17.55 -7.51 -5.37
CA GLY A 183 16.52 -6.95 -6.25
C GLY A 183 17.12 -6.19 -7.43
N HIS A 184 16.26 -5.73 -8.34
CA HIS A 184 16.65 -4.88 -9.45
C HIS A 184 15.74 -3.66 -9.49
N ASN A 185 16.25 -2.49 -9.13
CA ASN A 185 15.44 -1.29 -8.91
C ASN A 185 14.32 -1.55 -7.88
N CYS A 186 14.67 -2.14 -6.73
CA CYS A 186 13.70 -2.79 -5.84
C CYS A 186 13.14 -1.91 -4.72
N PHE A 187 13.36 -0.59 -4.74
CA PHE A 187 12.84 0.31 -3.71
C PHE A 187 11.32 0.19 -3.53
N LEU A 188 10.57 0.19 -4.64
CA LEU A 188 9.12 0.05 -4.60
C LEU A 188 8.67 -1.35 -4.19
N ASP A 189 9.42 -2.39 -4.55
CA ASP A 189 9.13 -3.76 -4.12
C ASP A 189 9.20 -3.85 -2.59
N ILE A 190 10.25 -3.29 -1.99
CA ILE A 190 10.44 -3.24 -0.54
C ILE A 190 9.33 -2.40 0.13
N ALA A 191 8.98 -1.24 -0.44
CA ALA A 191 7.88 -0.42 0.08
C ALA A 191 6.52 -1.15 0.03
N HIS A 192 6.25 -1.89 -1.05
CA HIS A 192 5.03 -2.70 -1.17
C HIS A 192 5.02 -3.89 -0.23
N VAL A 193 6.13 -4.60 -0.06
CA VAL A 193 6.25 -5.68 0.93
C VAL A 193 6.01 -5.13 2.34
N TYR A 194 6.62 -3.98 2.66
CA TYR A 194 6.44 -3.33 3.94
C TYR A 194 4.98 -2.95 4.20
N SER A 195 4.37 -2.18 3.28
CA SER A 195 2.97 -1.71 3.42
C SER A 195 1.94 -2.84 3.54
N LYS A 196 2.15 -3.96 2.84
CA LYS A 196 1.20 -5.06 2.77
C LYS A 196 1.32 -6.05 3.93
N PHE A 197 2.53 -6.28 4.45
CA PHE A 197 2.78 -7.36 5.40
C PHE A 197 3.30 -6.88 6.76
N LEU A 198 4.07 -5.79 6.81
CA LEU A 198 4.75 -5.36 8.02
C LEU A 198 3.98 -4.26 8.75
N GLY A 199 3.67 -3.15 8.07
CA GLY A 199 2.99 -2.00 8.69
C GLY A 199 2.68 -0.88 7.70
N PRO A 200 1.95 0.17 8.12
CA PRO A 200 1.72 1.35 7.27
C PRO A 200 3.04 2.04 6.95
N LEU A 201 3.19 2.58 5.73
CA LEU A 201 4.38 3.32 5.34
C LEU A 201 4.58 4.52 6.29
N PRO A 202 5.77 4.69 6.89
CA PRO A 202 6.07 5.84 7.74
C PRO A 202 6.00 7.16 6.97
N LEU A 203 5.83 8.27 7.71
CA LEU A 203 5.71 9.61 7.13
C LEU A 203 7.04 10.15 6.60
N THR A 204 8.14 9.70 7.21
CA THR A 204 9.49 10.14 6.86
C THR A 204 10.30 9.01 6.23
N THR A 205 11.28 9.40 5.41
CA THR A 205 12.13 8.43 4.72
C THR A 205 13.06 7.72 5.72
N GLU A 206 13.49 8.42 6.75
CA GLU A 206 14.39 7.97 7.80
C GLU A 206 13.73 6.91 8.68
N GLU A 207 12.46 7.11 9.05
CA GLU A 207 11.66 6.11 9.77
C GLU A 207 11.39 4.88 8.89
N PHE A 208 11.12 5.08 7.60
CA PHE A 208 10.93 3.98 6.65
C PHE A 208 12.18 3.12 6.55
N VAL A 209 13.34 3.73 6.34
CA VAL A 209 14.64 3.04 6.31
C VAL A 209 14.89 2.27 7.61
N SER A 210 14.74 2.95 8.75
CA SER A 210 14.98 2.35 10.07
C SER A 210 14.03 1.17 10.33
N SER A 211 12.79 1.26 9.84
CA SER A 211 11.80 0.20 10.01
C SER A 211 12.07 -0.99 9.09
N VAL A 212 12.44 -0.75 7.82
CA VAL A 212 12.81 -1.81 6.89
C VAL A 212 14.06 -2.54 7.36
N ASN A 213 15.09 -1.83 7.84
CA ASN A 213 16.37 -2.41 8.26
C ASN A 213 16.19 -3.46 9.38
N LYS A 214 15.21 -3.27 10.28
CA LYS A 214 14.86 -4.25 11.32
C LYS A 214 14.47 -5.61 10.75
N TYR A 215 13.83 -5.64 9.59
CA TYR A 215 13.33 -6.86 8.96
C TYR A 215 14.30 -7.39 7.89
N PHE A 216 14.83 -6.50 7.07
CA PHE A 216 15.70 -6.80 5.93
C PHE A 216 17.00 -5.99 6.03
N PRO A 217 17.96 -6.45 6.85
CA PRO A 217 19.18 -5.69 7.14
C PRO A 217 20.18 -5.66 5.98
N HIS A 218 20.04 -6.53 4.98
CA HIS A 218 20.98 -6.68 3.89
C HIS A 218 20.24 -6.74 2.56
N ILE A 219 20.26 -5.65 1.80
CA ILE A 219 19.61 -5.55 0.48
C ILE A 219 20.64 -5.11 -0.56
N ILE A 220 20.69 -5.77 -1.71
CA ILE A 220 21.46 -5.32 -2.87
C ILE A 220 20.52 -5.03 -4.03
N ASP A 221 20.62 -3.81 -4.56
CA ASP A 221 20.04 -3.45 -5.85
C ASP A 221 21.06 -3.68 -6.96
N THR A 222 20.80 -4.69 -7.79
CA THR A 222 21.64 -5.03 -8.93
C THR A 222 21.76 -3.87 -9.92
N LYS A 223 20.76 -2.99 -10.03
CA LYS A 223 20.86 -1.82 -10.91
C LYS A 223 21.93 -0.85 -10.43
N ILE A 224 22.02 -0.61 -9.11
CA ILE A 224 23.09 0.19 -8.50
C ILE A 224 24.43 -0.51 -8.68
N LEU A 225 24.49 -1.81 -8.40
CA LEU A 225 25.71 -2.60 -8.57
C LEU A 225 26.32 -2.44 -9.98
N LEU A 226 25.47 -2.52 -11.01
CA LEU A 226 25.88 -2.36 -12.40
C LEU A 226 26.24 -0.91 -12.76
N ASN A 227 25.53 0.07 -12.21
CA ASN A 227 25.77 1.48 -12.48
C ASN A 227 26.98 2.06 -11.73
N THR A 228 27.42 1.46 -10.63
CA THR A 228 28.50 2.01 -9.78
C THR A 228 29.84 1.32 -10.00
N ASN A 229 29.85 0.11 -10.53
CA ASN A 229 31.08 -0.64 -10.76
C ASN A 229 31.61 -0.43 -12.19
N PHE A 230 32.75 0.25 -12.30
CA PHE A 230 33.42 0.52 -13.59
C PHE A 230 33.75 -0.75 -14.39
N LEU A 231 34.18 -1.85 -13.72
CA LEU A 231 34.53 -3.10 -14.42
C LEU A 231 33.30 -3.75 -15.05
N LEU A 232 32.15 -3.71 -14.36
CA LEU A 232 30.88 -4.20 -14.89
C LEU A 232 30.38 -3.32 -16.06
N GLN A 233 30.49 -2.00 -15.93
CA GLN A 233 30.14 -1.08 -17.01
C GLN A 233 30.99 -1.30 -18.27
N GLN A 234 32.32 -1.48 -18.12
CA GLN A 234 33.22 -1.68 -19.26
C GLN A 234 32.90 -2.97 -20.03
N ARG A 235 32.45 -4.00 -19.31
CA ARG A 235 31.96 -5.26 -19.88
C ARG A 235 30.64 -5.11 -20.62
N MET A 236 29.70 -4.36 -20.07
CA MET A 236 28.40 -4.08 -20.67
C MET A 236 28.58 -3.05 -21.79
N ARG A 237 28.85 -3.50 -23.02
CA ARG A 237 29.01 -2.67 -24.22
C ARG A 237 27.76 -1.79 -24.42
N LYS A 238 27.75 -0.59 -23.81
CA LYS A 238 26.66 0.39 -23.56
C LYS A 238 25.91 0.15 -22.22
N PRO A 239 25.68 1.19 -21.40
CA PRO A 239 25.12 1.08 -20.04
C PRO A 239 23.60 0.86 -20.04
N ARG A 240 23.12 -0.19 -20.71
CA ARG A 240 21.71 -0.57 -20.65
C ARG A 240 21.49 -1.40 -19.40
N THR A 241 21.12 -0.74 -18.31
CA THR A 241 20.86 -1.39 -17.01
C THR A 241 19.38 -1.69 -16.77
N SER A 242 18.60 -1.93 -17.84
CA SER A 242 17.31 -2.60 -17.67
C SER A 242 17.54 -4.08 -17.37
N LEU A 243 16.65 -4.70 -16.60
CA LEU A 243 16.78 -6.10 -16.21
C LEU A 243 17.03 -7.02 -17.42
N SER A 244 16.21 -6.90 -18.46
CA SER A 244 16.34 -7.69 -19.68
C SER A 244 17.65 -7.47 -20.44
N ALA A 245 18.13 -6.24 -20.54
CA ALA A 245 19.37 -5.93 -21.23
C ALA A 245 20.60 -6.37 -20.41
N ALA A 246 20.56 -6.18 -19.10
CA ALA A 246 21.59 -6.66 -18.18
C ALA A 246 21.68 -8.19 -18.20
N PHE A 247 20.54 -8.88 -18.17
CA PHE A 247 20.47 -10.34 -18.27
C PHE A 247 21.04 -10.84 -19.59
N ALA A 248 20.62 -10.27 -20.73
CA ALA A 248 21.15 -10.64 -22.04
C ALA A 248 22.66 -10.38 -22.19
N SER A 249 23.19 -9.33 -21.53
CA SER A 249 24.61 -8.98 -21.61
C SER A 249 25.51 -9.81 -20.69
N LEU A 250 25.06 -10.14 -19.48
CA LEU A 250 25.87 -10.82 -18.46
C LEU A 250 25.62 -12.34 -18.41
N CYS A 251 24.44 -12.78 -18.85
CA CYS A 251 24.04 -14.19 -18.85
C CYS A 251 23.68 -14.71 -20.26
N PRO A 252 24.49 -14.47 -21.31
CA PRO A 252 24.10 -14.80 -22.69
C PRO A 252 23.87 -16.30 -22.90
N GLN A 253 24.66 -17.16 -22.24
CA GLN A 253 24.50 -18.62 -22.25
C GLN A 253 23.18 -19.11 -21.65
N ILE A 254 22.61 -18.37 -20.67
CA ILE A 254 21.32 -18.70 -20.06
C ILE A 254 20.19 -18.11 -20.92
N ALA A 255 20.36 -16.87 -21.39
CA ALA A 255 19.35 -16.15 -22.16
C ALA A 255 19.09 -16.74 -23.55
N LEU A 256 20.10 -17.34 -24.20
CA LEU A 256 19.97 -17.85 -25.57
C LEU A 256 19.61 -19.34 -25.65
N SER A 257 19.47 -20.06 -24.53
CA SER A 257 19.13 -21.50 -24.46
C SER A 257 19.98 -22.44 -25.35
N SER A 258 21.09 -21.94 -25.90
CA SER A 258 21.92 -22.65 -26.86
C SER A 258 23.12 -23.26 -26.15
N LYS A 259 23.23 -24.59 -26.20
CA LYS A 259 24.44 -25.33 -25.88
C LYS A 259 25.50 -25.07 -26.97
N SER A 260 25.97 -23.82 -27.11
CA SER A 260 27.05 -23.53 -28.07
C SER A 260 28.39 -23.96 -27.47
N THR A 261 28.87 -25.10 -27.93
CA THR A 261 30.20 -25.71 -27.69
C THR A 261 31.36 -24.92 -28.33
N GLY A 262 31.31 -23.58 -28.35
CA GLY A 262 32.19 -22.78 -29.23
C GLY A 262 32.87 -21.53 -28.65
N LEU A 263 32.56 -21.08 -27.43
CA LEU A 263 33.29 -19.96 -26.80
C LEU A 263 33.88 -20.42 -25.47
N ALA A 264 35.04 -21.06 -25.58
CA ALA A 264 35.91 -21.32 -24.45
C ALA A 264 36.30 -20.01 -23.74
N LEU A 265 36.38 -20.07 -22.40
CA LEU A 265 36.96 -19.08 -21.49
C LEU A 265 36.16 -17.80 -21.19
N GLN A 266 35.02 -17.96 -20.53
CA GLN A 266 34.64 -16.95 -19.55
C GLN A 266 34.22 -17.63 -18.25
N GLN A 267 34.94 -17.33 -17.15
CA GLN A 267 34.57 -17.73 -15.78
C GLN A 267 33.18 -17.17 -15.48
N CYS A 268 32.19 -17.99 -15.78
CA CYS A 268 30.79 -17.68 -15.64
C CYS A 268 30.23 -18.63 -14.58
N VAL A 269 29.43 -18.10 -13.65
CA VAL A 269 28.77 -18.91 -12.64
C VAL A 269 27.79 -19.83 -13.35
N GLN A 270 27.95 -21.14 -13.15
CA GLN A 270 26.99 -22.12 -13.62
C GLN A 270 25.76 -22.06 -12.72
N VAL A 271 24.61 -21.76 -13.32
CA VAL A 271 23.32 -21.73 -12.62
C VAL A 271 22.54 -22.96 -13.05
N GLU A 272 22.27 -23.85 -12.10
CA GLU A 272 21.41 -25.01 -12.31
C GLU A 272 20.04 -24.72 -11.71
N VAL A 273 18.98 -24.96 -12.48
CA VAL A 273 17.62 -24.84 -11.99
C VAL A 273 17.15 -26.21 -11.53
N GLN A 274 16.99 -26.36 -10.23
CA GLN A 274 16.33 -27.53 -9.66
C GLN A 274 14.83 -27.27 -9.65
N VAL A 275 14.08 -28.04 -10.43
CA VAL A 275 12.62 -28.00 -10.47
C VAL A 275 12.10 -29.36 -10.02
N ASP A 276 11.08 -29.36 -9.17
CA ASP A 276 10.37 -30.57 -8.77
C ASP A 276 9.66 -31.19 -9.99
N ASP A 277 9.65 -32.52 -10.13
CA ASP A 277 9.20 -33.21 -11.36
C ASP A 277 7.80 -32.76 -11.84
N LEU A 278 6.93 -32.36 -10.90
CA LEU A 278 5.57 -31.88 -11.15
C LEU A 278 5.49 -30.49 -11.83
N ARG A 279 6.55 -29.66 -11.76
CA ARG A 279 6.58 -28.28 -12.26
C ARG A 279 7.52 -28.09 -13.45
N SER A 280 8.25 -29.14 -13.83
CA SER A 280 9.20 -29.15 -14.94
C SER A 280 8.57 -28.75 -16.29
N SER A 281 7.31 -29.13 -16.52
CA SER A 281 6.57 -28.84 -17.76
C SER A 281 6.07 -27.39 -17.88
N ASN A 282 6.00 -26.64 -16.77
CA ASN A 282 5.60 -25.23 -16.72
C ASN A 282 6.80 -24.27 -16.58
N TRP A 283 8.02 -24.81 -16.45
CA TRP A 283 9.23 -24.02 -16.35
C TRP A 283 9.72 -23.60 -17.75
N ASN A 284 8.95 -22.75 -18.44
CA ASN A 284 9.40 -21.75 -19.45
C ASN A 284 8.21 -21.11 -20.19
N SER A 285 8.24 -19.81 -20.50
CA SER A 285 8.76 -19.35 -21.81
C SER A 285 9.38 -17.95 -21.84
N GLY A 286 9.68 -17.33 -20.68
CA GLY A 286 9.95 -15.89 -20.67
C GLY A 286 8.67 -15.11 -21.02
N ALA A 287 7.53 -15.54 -20.47
CA ALA A 287 6.33 -14.74 -20.42
C ALA A 287 6.73 -13.36 -19.84
N LYS A 288 6.53 -12.31 -20.64
CA LYS A 288 6.99 -10.97 -20.30
C LYS A 288 6.46 -10.60 -18.91
N HIS A 289 7.38 -10.29 -17.99
CA HIS A 289 7.12 -9.66 -16.69
C HIS A 289 6.40 -10.52 -15.63
N GLU A 290 6.75 -11.81 -15.51
CA GLU A 290 6.39 -12.59 -14.32
C GLU A 290 7.38 -12.33 -13.17
N ALA A 291 6.88 -12.03 -11.97
CA ALA A 291 7.71 -11.70 -10.81
C ALA A 291 8.74 -12.80 -10.45
N GLY A 292 8.36 -14.08 -10.57
CA GLY A 292 9.26 -15.20 -10.31
C GLY A 292 10.43 -15.27 -11.31
N TYR A 293 10.15 -15.04 -12.59
CA TYR A 293 11.16 -15.03 -13.63
C TYR A 293 12.07 -13.79 -13.56
N ASP A 294 11.51 -12.63 -13.24
CA ASP A 294 12.28 -11.40 -13.00
C ASP A 294 13.22 -11.55 -11.79
N ALA A 295 12.77 -12.23 -10.73
CA ALA A 295 13.62 -12.58 -9.58
C ALA A 295 14.74 -13.56 -9.97
N PHE A 296 14.46 -14.56 -10.81
CA PHE A 296 15.46 -15.47 -11.35
C PHE A 296 16.52 -14.74 -12.19
N MET A 297 16.10 -13.88 -13.12
CA MET A 297 17.02 -13.06 -13.92
C MET A 297 17.90 -12.17 -13.04
N THR A 298 17.29 -11.56 -12.02
CA THR A 298 17.97 -10.71 -11.03
C THR A 298 19.04 -11.50 -10.28
N GLY A 299 18.72 -12.70 -9.79
CA GLY A 299 19.67 -13.59 -9.12
C GLY A 299 20.83 -14.01 -10.02
N CYS A 300 20.55 -14.34 -11.29
CA CYS A 300 21.59 -14.66 -12.26
C CYS A 300 22.55 -13.48 -12.51
N ILE A 301 22.01 -12.28 -12.73
CA ILE A 301 22.81 -11.05 -12.89
C ILE A 301 23.71 -10.84 -11.68
N PHE A 302 23.16 -10.98 -10.48
CA PHE A 302 23.92 -10.81 -9.24
C PHE A 302 25.04 -11.84 -9.10
N ALA A 303 24.78 -13.11 -9.39
CA ALA A 303 25.79 -14.17 -9.35
C ALA A 303 26.95 -13.88 -10.32
N GLN A 304 26.64 -13.49 -11.57
CA GLN A 304 27.70 -13.12 -12.53
C GLN A 304 28.45 -11.86 -12.10
N ALA A 305 27.75 -10.86 -11.56
CA ALA A 305 28.39 -9.67 -11.04
C ALA A 305 29.36 -10.00 -9.88
N CYS A 306 28.97 -10.89 -8.97
CA CYS A 306 29.84 -11.37 -7.89
C CYS A 306 31.11 -12.05 -8.42
N SER A 307 30.98 -12.94 -9.40
CA SER A 307 32.15 -13.56 -10.06
C SER A 307 33.08 -12.50 -10.67
N HIS A 308 32.54 -11.46 -11.30
CA HIS A 308 33.33 -10.36 -11.84
C HIS A 308 33.98 -9.46 -10.79
N LEU A 309 33.42 -9.38 -9.58
CA LEU A 309 34.07 -8.76 -8.42
C LEU A 309 35.17 -9.66 -7.81
N GLY A 310 35.35 -10.87 -8.35
CA GLY A 310 36.29 -11.88 -7.84
C GLY A 310 35.80 -12.55 -6.56
N ILE A 311 34.48 -12.67 -6.37
CA ILE A 311 33.89 -13.50 -5.32
C ILE A 311 33.83 -14.92 -5.88
N ASP A 312 34.56 -15.85 -5.25
CA ASP A 312 34.56 -17.25 -5.64
C ASP A 312 33.56 -18.03 -4.79
N PHE A 313 32.47 -18.45 -5.43
CA PHE A 313 31.42 -19.26 -4.79
C PHE A 313 31.90 -20.67 -4.38
N LYS A 314 33.04 -21.15 -4.89
CA LYS A 314 33.61 -22.45 -4.48
C LYS A 314 34.38 -22.39 -3.16
N LEU A 315 34.92 -21.22 -2.83
CA LEU A 315 35.69 -21.00 -1.60
C LEU A 315 34.80 -20.55 -0.44
N HIS A 316 33.62 -20.03 -0.74
CA HIS A 316 32.63 -19.67 0.27
C HIS A 316 31.95 -20.92 0.84
N LEU A 317 32.03 -21.11 2.15
CA LEU A 317 31.22 -22.11 2.83
C LEU A 317 29.73 -21.72 2.75
N PRO A 318 28.80 -22.68 2.62
CA PRO A 318 27.36 -22.41 2.64
C PRO A 318 26.86 -21.66 3.89
N SER A 319 27.63 -21.70 4.98
CA SER A 319 27.35 -21.02 6.25
C SER A 319 27.80 -19.55 6.29
N GLU A 320 28.63 -19.10 5.33
CA GLU A 320 29.09 -17.71 5.29
C GLU A 320 28.03 -16.82 4.64
N ASN A 321 27.54 -15.84 5.40
CA ASN A 321 26.57 -14.90 4.89
C ASN A 321 27.27 -13.90 3.96
N LEU A 322 26.97 -13.96 2.65
CA LEU A 322 27.50 -13.06 1.61
C LEU A 322 27.34 -11.57 1.95
N ALA A 323 26.40 -11.21 2.83
CA ALA A 323 26.24 -9.84 3.32
C ALA A 323 27.50 -9.29 4.02
N HIS A 324 28.37 -10.14 4.55
CA HIS A 324 29.60 -9.70 5.24
C HIS A 324 30.82 -9.65 4.31
N ASN A 325 30.64 -9.93 3.02
CA ASN A 325 31.74 -9.88 2.08
C ASN A 325 32.19 -8.41 1.86
N GLU A 326 33.46 -8.13 2.11
CA GLU A 326 34.05 -6.78 2.00
C GLU A 326 33.83 -6.14 0.63
N LYS A 327 33.81 -6.96 -0.43
CA LYS A 327 33.63 -6.49 -1.82
C LYS A 327 32.20 -6.02 -2.10
N LEU A 328 31.22 -6.54 -1.36
CA LEU A 328 29.81 -6.21 -1.48
C LEU A 328 29.37 -5.10 -0.52
N HIS A 329 30.09 -4.90 0.59
CA HIS A 329 29.73 -3.95 1.65
C HIS A 329 29.36 -2.54 1.13
N LYS A 330 30.08 -2.03 0.12
CA LYS A 330 29.79 -0.72 -0.50
C LYS A 330 28.44 -0.62 -1.22
N TYR A 331 27.88 -1.75 -1.63
CA TYR A 331 26.63 -1.85 -2.41
C TYR A 331 25.42 -2.26 -1.56
N ILE A 332 25.67 -2.77 -0.36
CA ILE A 332 24.62 -3.19 0.57
C ILE A 332 23.83 -1.95 1.02
N ASN A 333 22.51 -2.11 1.08
CA ASN A 333 21.56 -1.13 1.54
C ASN A 333 21.60 0.17 0.73
N ARG A 334 22.02 0.12 -0.54
CA ARG A 334 21.92 1.25 -1.47
C ARG A 334 20.76 0.98 -2.42
N LEU A 335 19.73 1.81 -2.38
CA LEU A 335 18.56 1.71 -3.28
C LEU A 335 18.33 3.03 -4.02
N TYR A 336 17.85 2.98 -5.27
CA TYR A 336 17.43 4.18 -6.00
C TYR A 336 16.09 4.68 -5.45
N LEU A 337 16.03 5.95 -5.06
CA LEU A 337 14.80 6.60 -4.59
C LEU A 337 13.94 7.09 -5.77
N SER A 338 14.60 7.58 -6.84
CA SER A 338 13.94 8.03 -8.07
C SER A 338 14.81 7.79 -9.30
N TRP A 339 14.17 7.44 -10.40
CA TRP A 339 14.81 7.33 -11.72
C TRP A 339 15.26 8.67 -12.30
N THR A 340 14.67 9.80 -11.87
CA THR A 340 14.91 11.10 -12.50
C THR A 340 16.17 11.79 -12.01
N ASN A 341 16.47 11.67 -10.72
CA ASN A 341 17.55 12.44 -10.10
C ASN A 341 18.78 11.59 -9.79
N GLY A 342 18.66 10.26 -9.91
CA GLY A 342 19.73 9.34 -9.50
C GLY A 342 19.99 9.36 -8.00
N ASP A 343 19.02 9.83 -7.20
CA ASP A 343 19.13 9.89 -5.75
C ASP A 343 19.21 8.46 -5.20
N ILE A 344 20.32 8.15 -4.52
CA ILE A 344 20.52 6.87 -3.85
C ILE A 344 20.31 7.09 -2.36
N ILE A 345 19.53 6.22 -1.74
CA ILE A 345 19.34 6.22 -0.30
C ILE A 345 20.14 5.09 0.35
N ASP A 346 20.81 5.44 1.45
CA ASP A 346 21.42 4.49 2.37
C ASP A 346 20.37 3.94 3.35
N PHE A 347 20.04 2.67 3.23
CA PHE A 347 19.17 1.96 4.17
C PHE A 347 19.85 1.61 5.50
N SER A 348 21.15 1.91 5.65
CA SER A 348 21.90 1.74 6.91
C SER A 348 21.93 3.04 7.73
N THR A 349 22.01 4.20 7.07
CA THR A 349 22.12 5.50 7.76
C THR A 349 20.93 6.43 7.56
N GLY A 350 20.04 6.14 6.59
CA GLY A 350 18.94 7.03 6.20
C GLY A 350 19.38 8.22 5.32
N ASN A 351 20.68 8.36 5.04
CA ASN A 351 21.20 9.50 4.28
C ASN A 351 20.93 9.33 2.78
N LYS A 352 20.59 10.44 2.13
CA LYS A 352 20.54 10.54 0.67
C LYS A 352 21.94 10.87 0.15
N ILE A 353 22.44 10.02 -0.72
CA ILE A 353 23.68 10.23 -1.48
C ILE A 353 23.27 10.61 -2.89
N THR A 354 23.62 11.82 -3.29
CA THR A 354 23.62 12.22 -4.70
C THR A 354 24.99 11.83 -5.25
N GLU A 355 25.07 10.79 -6.07
CA GLU A 355 26.35 10.43 -6.68
C GLU A 355 26.87 11.60 -7.55
N PRO A 356 28.12 12.07 -7.34
CA PRO A 356 28.76 12.94 -8.29
C PRO A 356 29.10 12.10 -9.53
N LEU A 357 28.22 12.22 -10.53
CA LEU A 357 28.24 11.69 -11.88
C LEU A 357 29.61 11.19 -12.38
N GLY A 358 30.00 9.99 -11.97
CA GLY A 358 31.10 9.24 -12.54
C GLY A 358 30.66 8.62 -13.86
N THR A 359 30.82 9.39 -14.94
CA THR A 359 31.06 8.86 -16.28
C THR A 359 29.93 8.05 -16.94
N MET A 360 28.66 8.49 -16.89
CA MET A 360 27.70 8.13 -17.94
C MET A 360 26.76 9.30 -18.25
N ASN A 361 26.75 9.67 -19.53
CA ASN A 361 25.95 10.73 -20.15
C ASN A 361 24.43 10.54 -19.98
N PHE A 362 23.87 10.78 -18.78
CA PHE A 362 22.48 11.19 -18.69
C PHE A 362 22.40 12.68 -19.03
N LYS A 363 22.14 12.97 -20.30
CA LYS A 363 22.03 14.31 -20.91
C LYS A 363 20.96 15.24 -20.30
N LYS A 364 20.40 14.95 -19.12
CA LYS A 364 19.49 15.85 -18.39
C LYS A 364 19.63 15.58 -16.90
N LEU A 365 20.42 16.39 -16.19
CA LEU A 365 20.04 16.70 -14.81
C LEU A 365 18.66 17.33 -14.93
N TYR A 366 17.63 16.63 -14.49
CA TYR A 366 16.33 17.25 -14.38
C TYR A 366 16.45 18.35 -13.32
N PRO A 367 16.03 19.58 -13.62
CA PRO A 367 16.08 20.65 -12.64
C PRO A 367 15.27 20.24 -11.43
N LYS A 368 15.70 20.68 -10.24
CA LYS A 368 15.03 20.36 -8.97
C LYS A 368 13.53 20.59 -9.12
N ILE A 369 12.76 19.56 -8.84
CA ILE A 369 11.31 19.59 -8.95
C ILE A 369 10.80 20.49 -7.82
N MET A 370 10.24 21.63 -8.19
CA MET A 370 9.58 22.56 -7.26
C MET A 370 8.09 22.37 -7.43
N PHE A 371 7.46 21.64 -6.52
CA PHE A 371 6.04 21.24 -6.63
C PHE A 371 5.08 22.44 -6.72
N GLU A 372 5.43 23.56 -6.08
CA GLU A 372 4.70 24.83 -6.13
C GLU A 372 4.67 25.44 -7.54
N ASN A 373 5.64 25.11 -8.40
CA ASN A 373 5.73 25.61 -9.77
C ASN A 373 5.11 24.66 -10.80
N ILE A 374 4.45 23.59 -10.35
CA ILE A 374 3.91 22.56 -11.24
C ILE A 374 2.42 22.77 -11.43
N ILE A 375 2.02 22.80 -12.69
CA ILE A 375 0.64 22.63 -13.09
C ILE A 375 0.45 21.25 -13.69
N LEU A 376 -0.65 20.60 -13.31
CA LEU A 376 -1.16 19.39 -13.91
C LEU A 376 -2.22 19.79 -14.94
N ILE A 377 -2.09 19.30 -16.18
CA ILE A 377 -3.06 19.52 -17.25
C ILE A 377 -3.49 18.15 -17.76
N TRP A 378 -4.79 17.89 -17.90
CA TRP A 378 -5.32 16.61 -18.37
C TRP A 378 -6.59 16.76 -19.20
N GLY A 379 -6.93 15.75 -19.99
CA GLY A 379 -8.15 15.75 -20.82
C GLY A 379 -8.02 16.48 -22.16
N PHE A 380 -6.80 16.72 -22.64
CA PHE A 380 -6.55 17.31 -23.96
C PHE A 380 -6.59 16.25 -25.09
N PRO A 381 -7.05 16.59 -26.30
CA PRO A 381 -7.19 15.63 -27.39
C PRO A 381 -5.85 15.28 -28.05
N SER A 382 -5.52 13.99 -28.05
CA SER A 382 -4.38 13.34 -28.72
C SER A 382 -2.96 13.72 -28.23
N LYS A 383 -1.98 12.89 -28.60
CA LYS A 383 -0.59 12.86 -28.08
C LYS A 383 0.23 14.10 -28.45
N LEU A 384 -0.04 15.23 -27.81
CA LEU A 384 0.77 16.44 -27.92
C LEU A 384 2.19 16.17 -27.43
N LYS A 385 3.19 16.42 -28.28
CA LYS A 385 4.58 16.27 -27.88
C LYS A 385 4.96 17.33 -26.84
N ALA A 386 5.83 16.99 -25.90
CA ALA A 386 6.32 17.92 -24.88
C ALA A 386 6.87 19.25 -25.46
N ARG A 387 7.45 19.20 -26.67
CA ARG A 387 7.93 20.39 -27.39
C ARG A 387 6.78 21.33 -27.76
N GLU A 388 5.66 20.79 -28.23
CA GLU A 388 4.49 21.55 -28.67
C GLU A 388 3.82 22.23 -27.48
N ILE A 389 3.65 21.50 -26.37
CA ILE A 389 3.10 22.03 -25.11
C ILE A 389 3.96 23.20 -24.60
N ARG A 390 5.29 22.99 -24.57
CA ARG A 390 6.23 24.05 -24.18
C ARG A 390 6.14 25.26 -25.11
N GLU A 391 6.06 25.07 -26.43
CA GLU A 391 5.94 26.16 -27.39
C GLU A 391 4.62 26.94 -27.23
N CYS A 392 3.49 26.26 -26.99
CA CYS A 392 2.19 26.90 -26.77
C CYS A 392 2.21 27.82 -25.53
N ILE A 393 2.73 27.31 -24.42
CA ILE A 393 2.80 28.06 -23.15
C ILE A 393 3.85 29.18 -23.25
N SER A 394 4.99 28.92 -23.88
CA SER A 394 6.06 29.92 -24.02
C SER A 394 5.67 31.10 -24.91
N LYS A 395 4.74 30.93 -25.86
CA LYS A 395 4.20 32.04 -26.66
C LYS A 395 3.38 33.03 -25.83
N VAL A 396 2.80 32.58 -24.72
CA VAL A 396 1.94 33.40 -23.85
C VAL A 396 2.72 34.00 -22.69
N PHE A 397 3.50 33.16 -21.99
CA PHE A 397 4.22 33.56 -20.77
C PHE A 397 5.69 33.90 -21.00
N GLY A 398 6.16 33.82 -22.25
CA GLY A 398 7.54 34.11 -22.65
C GLY A 398 8.44 32.86 -22.73
N PRO A 399 9.60 32.98 -23.41
CA PRO A 399 10.47 31.84 -23.77
C PRO A 399 11.12 31.13 -22.58
N THR A 400 11.19 31.77 -21.41
CA THR A 400 11.80 31.23 -20.18
C THR A 400 10.76 30.86 -19.11
N SER A 401 9.48 30.85 -19.47
CA SER A 401 8.38 30.52 -18.54
C SER A 401 8.37 29.05 -18.14
N VAL A 402 8.56 28.14 -19.11
CA VAL A 402 8.50 26.69 -18.88
C VAL A 402 9.89 26.09 -18.74
N THR A 403 10.14 25.50 -17.58
CA THR A 403 11.40 24.81 -17.25
C THR A 403 11.40 23.37 -17.79
N SER A 404 10.31 22.62 -17.60
CA SER A 404 10.23 21.21 -18.00
C SER A 404 8.79 20.76 -18.21
N VAL A 405 8.61 19.74 -19.05
CA VAL A 405 7.31 19.13 -19.36
C VAL A 405 7.47 17.62 -19.21
N TYR A 406 6.66 17.02 -18.32
CA TYR A 406 6.68 15.59 -18.02
C TYR A 406 5.33 14.99 -18.36
N HIS A 407 5.30 14.03 -19.27
CA HIS A 407 4.08 13.27 -19.56
C HIS A 407 3.83 12.28 -18.43
N LEU A 408 2.62 12.30 -17.88
CA LEU A 408 2.15 11.28 -16.95
C LEU A 408 1.68 10.05 -17.73
N ASP A 409 0.81 10.29 -18.70
CA ASP A 409 0.29 9.29 -19.63
C ASP A 409 -0.14 9.97 -20.95
N GLU A 410 -1.01 9.32 -21.73
CA GLU A 410 -1.49 9.87 -23.00
C GLU A 410 -2.49 11.03 -22.84
N THR A 411 -3.04 11.21 -21.64
CA THR A 411 -4.12 12.14 -21.31
C THR A 411 -3.72 13.25 -20.35
N ALA A 412 -2.55 13.15 -19.71
CA ALA A 412 -2.12 14.06 -18.65
C ALA A 412 -0.63 14.43 -18.73
N VAL A 413 -0.33 15.67 -18.36
CA VAL A 413 1.01 16.25 -18.40
C VAL A 413 1.26 17.16 -17.21
N PHE A 414 2.45 17.08 -16.64
CA PHE A 414 2.98 18.09 -15.74
C PHE A 414 3.79 19.12 -16.51
N VAL A 415 3.51 20.40 -16.26
CA VAL A 415 4.32 21.50 -16.74
C VAL A 415 4.92 22.22 -15.54
N GLN A 416 6.25 22.27 -15.49
CA GLN A 416 6.99 22.98 -14.45
C GLN A 416 7.39 24.36 -14.95
N PHE A 417 6.89 25.41 -14.31
CA PHE A 417 7.24 26.79 -14.58
C PHE A 417 8.53 27.22 -13.86
N SER A 418 9.10 28.34 -14.26
CA SER A 418 10.28 28.95 -13.61
C SER A 418 9.93 29.66 -12.30
N LYS A 419 8.68 30.09 -12.11
CA LYS A 419 8.15 30.75 -10.91
C LYS A 419 6.75 30.26 -10.59
N ALA A 420 6.39 30.23 -9.29
CA ALA A 420 5.06 29.85 -8.82
C ALA A 420 3.95 30.78 -9.35
N GLY A 421 4.24 32.07 -9.52
CA GLY A 421 3.25 33.05 -10.03
C GLY A 421 2.66 32.67 -11.39
N PHE A 422 3.44 32.05 -12.28
CA PHE A 422 2.95 31.60 -13.59
C PHE A 422 1.89 30.49 -13.50
N VAL A 423 1.86 29.73 -12.40
CA VAL A 423 0.83 28.71 -12.18
C VAL A 423 -0.51 29.40 -11.94
N SER A 424 -0.55 30.40 -11.06
CA SER A 424 -1.75 31.20 -10.78
C SER A 424 -2.21 31.94 -12.04
N ASP A 425 -1.28 32.59 -12.75
CA ASP A 425 -1.59 33.32 -13.98
C ASP A 425 -2.17 32.39 -15.07
N PHE A 426 -1.65 31.16 -15.19
CA PHE A 426 -2.17 30.18 -16.14
C PHE A 426 -3.58 29.72 -15.78
N LEU A 427 -3.87 29.44 -14.51
CA LEU A 427 -5.18 29.01 -14.07
C LEU A 427 -6.24 30.09 -14.30
N VAL A 428 -5.92 31.35 -13.98
CA VAL A 428 -6.79 32.52 -14.24
C VAL A 428 -6.99 32.72 -15.75
N LEU A 429 -5.93 32.60 -16.54
CA LEU A 429 -6.01 32.74 -18.00
C LEU A 429 -6.89 31.63 -18.61
N LYS A 430 -6.78 30.40 -18.13
CA LYS A 430 -7.63 29.29 -18.58
C LYS A 430 -9.10 29.58 -18.30
N GLU A 431 -9.44 30.01 -17.09
CA GLU A 431 -10.83 30.34 -16.71
C GLU A 431 -11.39 31.51 -17.54
N THR A 432 -10.55 32.52 -17.84
CA THR A 432 -10.91 33.63 -18.72
C THR A 432 -11.18 33.16 -20.15
N LEU A 433 -10.37 32.23 -20.66
CA LEU A 433 -10.52 31.69 -22.01
C LEU A 433 -11.74 30.78 -22.17
N GLU A 434 -12.15 30.09 -21.09
CA GLU A 434 -13.36 29.26 -21.07
C GLU A 434 -14.65 30.08 -20.95
N THR A 435 -14.56 31.30 -20.41
CA THR A 435 -15.70 32.22 -20.25
C THR A 435 -15.89 33.18 -21.42
N SER A 436 -14.84 33.46 -22.21
CA SER A 436 -14.90 34.34 -23.39
C SER A 436 -15.40 33.63 -24.66
N ASP A 437 -16.22 34.32 -25.46
CA ASP A 437 -16.79 33.82 -26.73
C ASP A 437 -15.75 33.16 -27.66
N SER A 438 -16.16 32.04 -28.26
CA SER A 438 -15.36 31.03 -28.99
C SER A 438 -14.45 31.54 -30.12
N LEU A 439 -14.63 32.77 -30.60
CA LEU A 439 -13.86 33.34 -31.71
C LEU A 439 -12.46 33.83 -31.31
N ILE A 440 -12.27 34.31 -30.08
CA ILE A 440 -10.95 34.72 -29.57
C ILE A 440 -10.09 33.50 -29.24
N PHE A 441 -10.76 32.42 -28.82
CA PHE A 441 -10.12 31.17 -28.44
C PHE A 441 -9.36 30.52 -29.60
N VAL A 442 -9.93 30.49 -30.82
CA VAL A 442 -9.32 29.82 -31.99
C VAL A 442 -7.96 30.42 -32.38
N LEU A 443 -7.72 31.70 -32.09
CA LEU A 443 -6.47 32.40 -32.42
C LEU A 443 -5.46 32.39 -31.27
N HIS A 444 -5.85 31.94 -30.07
CA HIS A 444 -4.98 31.98 -28.91
C HIS A 444 -3.91 30.86 -28.98
N PRO A 445 -2.64 31.10 -28.60
CA PRO A 445 -1.60 30.07 -28.63
C PRO A 445 -1.90 28.82 -27.77
N LEU A 446 -2.79 28.95 -26.76
CA LEU A 446 -3.26 27.83 -25.94
C LEU A 446 -4.45 27.05 -26.54
N ALA A 447 -5.03 27.50 -27.66
CA ALA A 447 -6.16 26.83 -28.30
C ALA A 447 -5.88 25.37 -28.60
N LYS A 448 -4.64 25.07 -29.01
CA LYS A 448 -4.17 23.71 -29.31
C LYS A 448 -4.05 22.82 -28.06
N LEU A 449 -3.81 23.41 -26.89
CA LEU A 449 -3.68 22.68 -25.62
C LEU A 449 -5.03 22.50 -24.92
N LEU A 450 -5.93 23.48 -25.09
CA LEU A 450 -7.25 23.53 -24.47
C LEU A 450 -8.37 23.14 -25.45
N GLU A 451 -8.02 22.50 -26.57
CA GLU A 451 -8.91 22.24 -27.69
C GLU A 451 -10.18 21.48 -27.23
N GLY A 452 -11.34 22.09 -27.44
CA GLY A 452 -12.65 21.50 -27.10
C GLY A 452 -13.19 21.80 -25.70
N GLY A 453 -12.54 22.65 -24.89
CA GLY A 453 -13.07 23.13 -23.60
C GLY A 453 -13.21 22.06 -22.50
N ASN A 454 -12.76 20.83 -22.77
CA ASN A 454 -12.82 19.70 -21.84
C ASN A 454 -11.50 19.46 -21.10
N THR A 455 -10.44 20.21 -21.43
CA THR A 455 -9.13 20.11 -20.77
C THR A 455 -9.19 20.72 -19.38
N CYS A 456 -8.84 19.94 -18.37
CA CYS A 456 -8.74 20.38 -16.99
C CYS A 456 -7.30 20.78 -16.64
N ALA A 457 -7.14 21.73 -15.73
CA ALA A 457 -5.84 22.11 -15.19
C ALA A 457 -5.94 22.41 -13.71
N ALA A 458 -4.95 22.00 -12.92
CA ALA A 458 -4.93 22.19 -11.49
C ALA A 458 -3.49 22.20 -10.93
N THR A 459 -3.36 22.58 -9.66
CA THR A 459 -2.09 22.52 -8.93
C THR A 459 -1.69 21.09 -8.60
N TYR A 460 -0.44 20.90 -8.18
CA TYR A 460 0.08 19.59 -7.77
C TYR A 460 -0.67 18.96 -6.58
N GLU A 461 -1.36 19.74 -5.74
CA GLU A 461 -2.13 19.19 -4.61
C GLU A 461 -3.35 18.38 -5.08
N ILE A 462 -4.02 18.81 -6.15
CA ILE A 462 -5.13 18.06 -6.75
C ILE A 462 -4.65 16.71 -7.33
N TYR A 463 -3.42 16.66 -7.86
CA TYR A 463 -2.82 15.39 -8.26
C TYR A 463 -2.70 14.43 -7.07
N LYS A 464 -2.23 14.90 -5.91
CA LYS A 464 -2.13 14.07 -4.70
C LYS A 464 -3.49 13.57 -4.25
N GLU A 465 -4.51 14.42 -4.30
CA GLU A 465 -5.88 14.05 -3.94
C GLU A 465 -6.44 12.95 -4.86
N ILE A 466 -6.33 13.12 -6.18
CA ILE A 466 -6.76 12.13 -7.18
C ILE A 466 -6.05 10.79 -6.96
N CYS A 467 -4.74 10.82 -6.72
CA CYS A 467 -3.93 9.63 -6.49
C CYS A 467 -4.11 9.00 -5.10
N SER A 468 -4.70 9.72 -4.14
CA SER A 468 -5.02 9.19 -2.80
C SER A 468 -6.32 8.39 -2.78
N SER A 469 -7.12 8.46 -3.85
CA SER A 469 -8.35 7.67 -3.98
C SER A 469 -8.05 6.17 -4.08
N PRO A 470 -8.90 5.30 -3.49
CA PRO A 470 -8.77 3.84 -3.63
C PRO A 470 -9.15 3.33 -5.04
N ILE A 471 -9.70 4.19 -5.89
CA ILE A 471 -10.07 3.85 -7.26
C ILE A 471 -8.78 3.78 -8.10
N SER A 472 -8.72 2.84 -9.04
CA SER A 472 -7.61 2.75 -10.00
C SER A 472 -8.15 2.60 -11.42
N LYS A 473 -7.78 3.54 -12.29
CA LYS A 473 -8.05 3.55 -13.73
C LYS A 473 -6.73 3.54 -14.51
N VAL A 474 -6.82 3.18 -15.79
CA VAL A 474 -5.66 3.05 -16.68
C VAL A 474 -5.12 4.42 -17.09
N LEU A 475 -6.01 5.36 -17.39
CA LEU A 475 -5.68 6.73 -17.77
C LEU A 475 -6.03 7.69 -16.63
N PHE A 476 -5.22 8.74 -16.47
CA PHE A 476 -5.36 9.74 -15.44
C PHE A 476 -6.65 10.55 -15.60
N ALA A 477 -7.06 10.86 -16.83
CA ALA A 477 -8.33 11.54 -17.08
C ALA A 477 -9.53 10.74 -16.56
N ASP A 478 -9.57 9.42 -16.82
CA ASP A 478 -10.62 8.52 -16.33
C ASP A 478 -10.60 8.41 -14.80
N GLN A 479 -9.40 8.43 -14.21
CA GLN A 479 -9.21 8.42 -12.76
C GLN A 479 -9.80 9.70 -12.13
N ALA A 480 -9.45 10.87 -12.67
CA ALA A 480 -9.96 12.16 -12.18
C ALA A 480 -11.49 12.22 -12.29
N GLU A 481 -12.06 11.73 -13.38
CA GLU A 481 -13.50 11.62 -13.56
C GLU A 481 -14.15 10.69 -12.52
N ALA A 482 -13.54 9.53 -12.25
CA ALA A 482 -14.06 8.56 -11.30
C ALA A 482 -14.00 9.04 -9.84
N VAL A 483 -13.05 9.92 -9.51
CA VAL A 483 -12.96 10.58 -8.19
C VAL A 483 -14.02 11.69 -8.04
N GLY A 484 -14.67 12.10 -9.15
CA GLY A 484 -15.67 13.16 -9.14
C GLY A 484 -15.08 14.56 -9.30
N ILE A 485 -13.79 14.67 -9.63
CA ILE A 485 -13.14 15.95 -9.94
C ILE A 485 -13.47 16.28 -11.41
N LYS A 486 -14.70 16.77 -11.61
CA LYS A 486 -15.18 17.30 -12.89
C LYS A 486 -15.01 18.81 -12.91
N SER A 487 -14.13 19.27 -13.81
CA SER A 487 -13.99 20.62 -14.35
C SER A 487 -14.69 21.75 -13.57
N LYS A 488 -13.92 22.40 -12.70
CA LYS A 488 -13.91 23.84 -12.47
C LYS A 488 -12.61 24.16 -11.72
N THR A 489 -11.91 25.18 -12.18
CA THR A 489 -10.64 25.64 -11.65
C THR A 489 -10.78 25.97 -10.16
N GLU A 490 -10.48 25.03 -9.27
CA GLU A 490 -10.49 25.30 -7.83
C GLU A 490 -9.23 26.08 -7.46
N VAL A 491 -9.37 27.41 -7.37
CA VAL A 491 -8.41 28.26 -6.68
C VAL A 491 -8.68 28.11 -5.18
N VAL A 492 -7.90 27.27 -4.51
CA VAL A 492 -7.96 27.16 -3.05
C VAL A 492 -7.27 28.38 -2.43
N GLU A 493 -8.06 29.32 -1.92
CA GLU A 493 -7.59 30.32 -0.96
C GLU A 493 -7.19 29.60 0.34
N THR A 494 -5.92 29.73 0.72
CA THR A 494 -5.38 29.31 2.02
C THR A 494 -6.10 30.06 3.15
N LYS A 495 -7.07 29.39 3.81
CA LYS A 495 -7.64 29.85 5.08
C LYS A 495 -6.63 29.62 6.22
N VAL A 496 -5.80 30.62 6.48
CA VAL A 496 -5.18 30.81 7.79
C VAL A 496 -6.15 31.64 8.63
N ALA A 497 -7.05 30.96 9.36
CA ALA A 497 -7.89 31.61 10.35
C ALA A 497 -7.11 31.75 11.66
N VAL A 498 -6.49 32.90 11.85
CA VAL A 498 -6.10 33.38 13.17
C VAL A 498 -7.38 33.69 13.95
N GLN A 499 -7.52 33.05 15.10
CA GLN A 499 -8.57 33.33 16.08
C GLN A 499 -8.40 34.74 16.63
N SER A 500 -9.39 35.61 16.45
CA SER A 500 -9.67 36.69 17.38
C SER A 500 -11.15 37.11 17.27
N GLN A 501 -11.87 36.64 18.29
CA GLN A 501 -13.13 37.09 18.88
C GLN A 501 -13.99 38.15 18.17
N GLU A 502 -15.26 37.76 18.02
CA GLU A 502 -16.41 38.64 17.85
C GLU A 502 -16.58 39.62 19.02
N GLN A 503 -16.80 40.89 18.67
CA GLN A 503 -17.68 41.88 19.32
C GLN A 503 -17.75 43.02 18.28
N GLY A 504 -18.84 43.25 17.56
CA GLY A 504 -20.16 43.59 18.05
C GLY A 504 -20.38 45.09 17.80
N ASN A 505 -21.42 45.40 17.00
CA ASN A 505 -22.18 46.67 16.91
C ASN A 505 -21.94 47.67 15.78
N PHE A 506 -23.05 47.86 15.04
CA PHE A 506 -23.72 49.12 14.65
C PHE A 506 -23.02 50.15 13.73
N SER A 507 -23.52 50.14 12.48
CA SER A 507 -24.19 51.24 11.77
C SER A 507 -23.53 52.63 11.58
N LYS A 508 -23.66 53.06 10.32
CA LYS A 508 -23.83 54.42 9.77
C LYS A 508 -22.58 55.25 9.45
N GLU A 509 -22.52 55.59 8.15
CA GLU A 509 -22.32 56.92 7.56
C GLU A 509 -21.41 57.90 8.32
N ASN A 510 -20.31 58.32 7.69
CA ASN A 510 -20.26 59.67 7.14
C ASN A 510 -19.00 59.97 6.32
N GLU A 511 -19.27 60.85 5.38
CA GLU A 511 -18.43 61.61 4.46
C GLU A 511 -17.25 62.39 5.06
N VAL A 512 -16.29 62.66 4.16
CA VAL A 512 -15.59 63.94 3.95
C VAL A 512 -14.27 64.25 4.70
N ASN A 513 -13.22 64.37 3.86
CA ASN A 513 -12.11 65.33 3.86
C ASN A 513 -11.25 65.54 5.12
N ASN A 514 -9.95 65.26 5.03
CA ASN A 514 -8.92 66.27 4.70
C ASN A 514 -7.48 65.73 4.90
N VAL A 515 -6.66 66.04 3.90
CA VAL A 515 -5.18 66.14 3.83
C VAL A 515 -4.68 67.18 4.87
N PRO A 516 -3.37 67.45 5.22
CA PRO A 516 -2.06 67.02 4.68
C PRO A 516 -0.87 66.79 5.67
N LYS A 517 0.31 66.47 5.07
CA LYS A 517 1.68 66.98 5.35
C LYS A 517 2.49 66.46 6.55
N SER A 518 3.66 65.88 6.26
CA SER A 518 5.03 66.44 6.49
C SER A 518 6.04 65.31 6.29
N ALA A 519 6.96 65.37 5.32
CA ALA A 519 8.21 66.14 5.23
C ALA A 519 9.36 65.56 6.09
N GLU A 520 10.39 65.04 5.42
CA GLU A 520 11.85 65.18 5.68
C GLU A 520 12.60 64.05 4.94
N LYS A 521 13.29 64.28 3.80
CA LYS A 521 14.61 64.89 3.54
C LYS A 521 15.85 64.07 3.93
N SER A 522 16.80 64.11 2.99
CA SER A 522 18.26 63.83 3.05
C SER A 522 18.65 62.37 2.76
N LYS A 523 19.68 62.00 1.98
CA LYS A 523 20.78 62.59 1.16
C LYS A 523 21.32 61.37 0.34
N GLN A 524 21.42 61.36 -0.99
CA GLN A 524 22.43 61.90 -1.91
C GLN A 524 23.87 61.35 -1.77
N GLY A 525 24.40 60.80 -2.89
CA GLY A 525 25.82 60.60 -3.24
C GLY A 525 26.31 59.13 -3.14
N THR A 526 27.04 58.53 -4.08
CA THR A 526 27.85 59.05 -5.20
C THR A 526 28.16 57.94 -6.22
N VAL A 527 28.36 58.37 -7.46
CA VAL A 527 28.67 57.63 -8.70
C VAL A 527 30.12 57.12 -8.77
N HIS A 528 30.36 56.00 -9.45
CA HIS A 528 31.54 55.84 -10.31
C HIS A 528 31.28 54.99 -11.58
N ASN A 529 31.34 55.70 -12.71
CA ASN A 529 31.73 55.33 -14.08
C ASN A 529 33.04 54.47 -14.11
N VAL A 530 33.45 53.67 -15.11
CA VAL A 530 33.20 53.53 -16.56
C VAL A 530 34.06 52.34 -17.08
N LYS A 531 33.64 51.65 -18.18
CA LYS A 531 34.36 51.47 -19.48
C LYS A 531 34.07 50.14 -20.20
N GLU A 532 33.55 50.29 -21.41
CA GLU A 532 33.46 49.33 -22.51
C GLU A 532 34.84 48.89 -23.03
N VAL A 533 34.91 47.69 -23.62
CA VAL A 533 35.68 47.42 -24.85
C VAL A 533 34.91 46.40 -25.73
N ILE A 534 34.78 46.76 -27.00
CA ILE A 534 34.19 46.04 -28.15
C ILE A 534 35.29 45.23 -28.87
N LEU A 535 34.97 44.06 -29.47
CA LEU A 535 35.45 43.53 -30.77
C LEU A 535 35.04 42.03 -30.90
N SER A 536 34.02 41.69 -31.69
CA SER A 536 34.09 41.22 -33.09
C SER A 536 34.63 39.79 -33.28
N GLY A 537 33.80 38.89 -33.84
CA GLY A 537 34.22 37.61 -34.38
C GLY A 537 33.05 36.87 -35.07
N HIS A 538 33.05 36.88 -36.40
CA HIS A 538 32.05 36.29 -37.28
C HIS A 538 32.21 34.78 -37.53
N TYR A 539 31.11 34.18 -38.04
CA TYR A 539 30.97 32.94 -38.83
C TYR A 539 31.10 31.60 -38.06
N LYS A 540 30.29 30.56 -38.28
CA LYS A 540 29.64 30.09 -39.51
C LYS A 540 28.44 29.19 -39.18
N ILE A 541 27.32 29.45 -39.85
CA ILE A 541 26.17 28.55 -39.96
C ILE A 541 26.53 27.48 -40.99
N THR A 542 26.38 26.21 -40.65
CA THR A 542 26.35 25.11 -41.62
C THR A 542 25.00 24.44 -41.53
N ASP A 543 24.14 24.78 -42.50
CA ASP A 543 23.01 23.98 -42.93
C ASP A 543 23.52 22.67 -43.55
N SER A 544 22.88 21.56 -43.18
CA SER A 544 22.78 20.39 -44.06
C SER A 544 21.38 19.78 -43.92
N LEU A 545 20.49 20.28 -44.78
CA LEU A 545 19.37 19.53 -45.33
C LEU A 545 19.91 18.38 -46.20
N TYR A 546 19.26 17.21 -46.14
CA TYR A 546 18.97 16.24 -47.23
C TYR A 546 18.48 14.95 -46.55
N THR A 547 17.17 14.77 -46.41
CA THR A 547 16.21 14.07 -47.30
C THR A 547 16.00 12.61 -46.93
N ALA A 548 14.72 12.29 -46.85
CA ALA A 548 14.14 10.97 -46.68
C ALA A 548 14.18 10.17 -47.97
N GLU A 549 14.40 8.87 -47.84
CA GLU A 549 13.86 7.77 -48.67
C GLU A 549 13.66 6.61 -47.66
N GLY A 550 12.56 5.88 -47.59
CA GLY A 550 11.63 5.49 -48.65
C GLY A 550 11.68 3.96 -48.76
N ASN A 551 10.62 3.31 -48.30
CA ASN A 551 10.35 1.85 -48.23
C ASN A 551 10.83 0.99 -49.41
N GLN A 552 11.14 -0.29 -49.10
CA GLN A 552 10.80 -1.54 -49.82
C GLN A 552 11.67 -2.66 -49.20
N ILE A 553 11.21 -3.86 -48.77
CA ILE A 553 10.03 -4.71 -48.97
C ILE A 553 9.76 -5.45 -47.66
#